data_AF-A0A832HTJ8-F1
#
_entry.id   AF-A0A832HTJ8-F1
#
_cell.length_a   1.000
_cell.length_b   1.000
_cell.length_c   1.000
_cell.angle_alpha   90.00
_cell.angle_beta   90.00
_cell.angle_gamma   90.00
#
_symmetry.space_group_name_H-M   'P 1'
#
loop_
_entity.id
_entity.type
_entity.pdbx_description
1 polymer ?
#
loop_
_entity_poly.entity_id
_entity_poly.type
_entity_poly.pdbx_seq_one_letter_code
_entity_poly.pdbx_strand_id
1 'polypeptide(L)'
;MAELTGNLLVAQSGGPTSVINASVAGVVDEAGKHDCIEEIYGGLNGIYGILREDLVDLNDEKARAIEGLRHTPAAALGTCRYKIDFKKKPEKAAADMNRLFEVFQAHNIRYFFYAGGNDSQDTSHKIHEEAIKRGYELRVIGIPKTIDNDLPHTDQCPGYGSVIKYNA
;
A
#
# COMPACT_ATOMS: atom_id res chain seq x y z
N MET A 1 7.22 -6.64 -20.16
CA MET A 1 7.95 -5.70 -19.27
C MET A 1 9.16 -6.44 -18.71
N ALA A 2 10.31 -5.78 -18.54
CA ALA A 2 11.47 -6.41 -17.92
C ALA A 2 11.18 -6.75 -16.45
N GLU A 3 11.77 -7.83 -15.95
CA GLU A 3 11.73 -8.21 -14.54
C GLU A 3 12.51 -7.19 -13.71
N LEU A 4 11.95 -6.76 -12.57
CA LEU A 4 12.63 -5.86 -11.63
C LEU A 4 13.11 -6.68 -10.45
N THR A 5 14.38 -6.52 -10.05
CA THR A 5 14.91 -7.14 -8.83
C THR A 5 15.00 -6.10 -7.72
N GLY A 6 14.35 -6.37 -6.59
CA GLY A 6 14.43 -5.52 -5.40
C GLY A 6 13.27 -5.75 -4.45
N ASN A 7 13.06 -4.82 -3.53
CA ASN A 7 12.17 -5.02 -2.40
C ASN A 7 10.73 -4.60 -2.69
N LEU A 8 9.80 -5.24 -1.97
CA LEU A 8 8.39 -4.90 -1.98
C LEU A 8 8.03 -4.08 -0.73
N LEU A 9 7.21 -3.05 -0.91
CA LEU A 9 6.60 -2.30 0.18
C LEU A 9 5.08 -2.35 0.05
N VAL A 10 4.39 -2.77 1.11
CA VAL A 10 2.93 -2.75 1.21
C VAL A 10 2.46 -1.83 2.34
N ALA A 11 1.42 -1.03 2.12
CA ALA A 11 0.86 -0.17 3.16
C ALA A 11 -0.66 0.01 3.06
N GLN A 12 -1.28 0.39 4.19
CA GLN A 12 -2.72 0.53 4.35
C GLN A 12 -3.13 2.00 4.55
N SER A 13 -4.21 2.41 3.89
CA SER A 13 -4.63 3.82 3.81
C SER A 13 -6.13 4.02 4.03
N GLY A 14 -6.47 5.13 4.69
CA GLY A 14 -7.83 5.58 4.92
C GLY A 14 -8.55 4.85 6.06
N GLY A 15 -9.86 4.71 5.94
CA GLY A 15 -10.66 3.98 6.93
C GLY A 15 -10.40 2.47 6.83
N PRO A 16 -10.13 1.78 7.96
CA PRO A 16 -9.93 0.33 7.98
C PRO A 16 -11.22 -0.40 7.59
N THR A 17 -11.08 -1.68 7.21
CA THR A 17 -12.22 -2.58 6.99
C THR A 17 -12.04 -3.86 7.81
N SER A 18 -13.06 -4.72 7.84
CA SER A 18 -12.95 -6.04 8.48
C SER A 18 -12.03 -7.01 7.73
N VAL A 19 -11.60 -6.69 6.51
CA VAL A 19 -10.90 -7.62 5.60
C VAL A 19 -9.66 -7.04 4.92
N ILE A 20 -9.28 -5.78 5.19
CA ILE A 20 -8.11 -5.14 4.55
C ILE A 20 -6.81 -5.91 4.83
N ASN A 21 -6.70 -6.56 5.99
CA ASN A 21 -5.56 -7.41 6.33
C ASN A 21 -5.47 -8.67 5.47
N ALA A 22 -6.60 -9.20 4.99
CA ALA A 22 -6.59 -10.33 4.06
C ALA A 22 -5.97 -9.95 2.70
N SER A 23 -6.14 -8.69 2.26
CA SER A 23 -5.45 -8.19 1.07
C SER A 23 -3.94 -8.05 1.28
N VAL A 24 -3.51 -7.57 2.46
CA VAL A 24 -2.07 -7.52 2.82
C VAL A 24 -1.47 -8.92 2.87
N ALA A 25 -2.14 -9.88 3.52
CA ALA A 25 -1.70 -11.27 3.54
C ALA A 25 -1.56 -11.85 2.13
N GLY A 26 -2.50 -11.56 1.23
CA GLY A 26 -2.41 -11.97 -0.17
C GLY A 26 -1.19 -11.41 -0.91
N VAL A 27 -0.80 -10.15 -0.62
CA VAL A 27 0.42 -9.56 -1.18
C VAL A 27 1.65 -10.28 -0.65
N VAL A 28 1.76 -10.45 0.66
CA VAL A 28 2.93 -11.08 1.31
C VAL A 28 3.10 -12.53 0.84
N ASP A 29 2.01 -13.30 0.86
CA ASP A 29 2.02 -14.71 0.45
C ASP A 29 2.38 -14.89 -1.02
N GLU A 30 1.93 -14.00 -1.90
CA GLU A 30 2.29 -14.07 -3.31
C GLU A 30 3.70 -13.59 -3.56
N ALA A 31 4.12 -12.49 -2.93
CA ALA A 31 5.45 -11.92 -3.07
C ALA A 31 6.56 -12.92 -2.71
N GLY A 32 6.37 -13.69 -1.62
CA GLY A 32 7.32 -14.72 -1.19
C GLY A 32 7.50 -15.91 -2.14
N LYS A 33 6.79 -15.94 -3.29
CA LYS A 33 6.95 -16.96 -4.34
C LYS A 33 7.82 -16.51 -5.51
N HIS A 34 8.28 -15.26 -5.53
CA HIS A 34 9.04 -14.69 -6.65
C HIS A 34 10.43 -14.26 -6.19
N ASP A 35 11.47 -14.92 -6.71
CA ASP A 35 12.87 -14.65 -6.34
C ASP A 35 13.35 -13.23 -6.66
N CYS A 36 12.65 -12.52 -7.56
CA CYS A 36 12.96 -11.12 -7.87
C CYS A 36 12.52 -10.14 -6.78
N ILE A 37 11.74 -10.60 -5.78
CA ILE A 37 11.37 -9.84 -4.58
C ILE A 37 12.28 -10.32 -3.44
N GLU A 38 13.26 -9.50 -3.09
CA GLU A 38 14.30 -9.88 -2.11
C GLU A 38 13.76 -9.78 -0.68
N GLU A 39 13.19 -8.64 -0.30
CA GLU A 39 12.58 -8.41 1.02
C GLU A 39 11.15 -7.84 0.91
N ILE A 40 10.33 -8.07 1.94
CA ILE A 40 8.94 -7.61 2.01
C ILE A 40 8.74 -6.69 3.20
N TYR A 41 8.57 -5.39 2.95
CA TYR A 41 8.34 -4.38 3.96
C TYR A 41 6.86 -4.00 4.12
N GLY A 42 6.46 -3.71 5.35
CA GLY A 42 5.22 -3.05 5.72
C GLY A 42 5.45 -1.57 6.06
N GLY A 43 4.70 -0.67 5.42
CA GLY A 43 4.72 0.75 5.77
C GLY A 43 3.78 1.03 6.93
N LEU A 44 4.34 1.34 8.11
CA LEU A 44 3.55 1.62 9.30
C LEU A 44 2.76 2.93 9.12
N ASN A 45 1.50 2.94 9.55
CA ASN A 45 0.62 4.12 9.50
C ASN A 45 0.47 4.72 8.08
N GLY A 46 0.51 3.88 7.05
CA GLY A 46 0.31 4.29 5.65
C GLY A 46 1.44 5.20 5.14
N ILE A 47 1.11 6.03 4.14
CA ILE A 47 2.11 6.92 3.52
C ILE A 47 2.80 7.87 4.52
N TYR A 48 2.12 8.21 5.63
CA TYR A 48 2.67 9.10 6.65
C TYR A 48 3.85 8.50 7.42
N GLY A 49 3.84 7.19 7.70
CA GLY A 49 5.00 6.53 8.29
C GLY A 49 6.07 6.23 7.24
N ILE A 50 5.69 5.91 6.00
CA ILE A 50 6.69 5.77 4.92
C ILE A 50 7.51 7.06 4.74
N LEU A 51 6.89 8.24 4.78
CA LEU A 51 7.60 9.53 4.73
C LEU A 51 8.59 9.74 5.90
N ARG A 52 8.37 9.04 7.03
CA ARG A 52 9.26 9.01 8.20
C ARG A 52 10.21 7.84 8.22
N GLU A 53 10.16 6.97 7.21
CA GLU A 53 10.92 5.73 7.17
C GLU A 53 10.56 4.76 8.29
N ASP A 54 9.32 4.84 8.78
CA ASP A 54 8.74 3.89 9.73
C ASP A 54 8.29 2.63 8.97
N LEU A 55 9.26 1.76 8.66
CA LEU A 55 9.05 0.48 7.96
C LEU A 55 9.25 -0.69 8.93
N VAL A 56 8.50 -1.77 8.72
CA VAL A 56 8.70 -3.05 9.38
C VAL A 56 9.05 -4.11 8.34
N ASP A 57 10.01 -4.97 8.65
CA ASP A 57 10.29 -6.14 7.83
C ASP A 57 9.26 -7.23 8.14
N LEU A 58 8.49 -7.65 7.13
CA LEU A 58 7.46 -8.67 7.28
C LEU A 58 8.03 -10.09 7.19
N ASN A 59 9.29 -10.25 6.75
CA ASN A 59 9.98 -11.54 6.77
C ASN A 59 10.39 -11.95 8.20
N ASP A 60 10.55 -10.98 9.11
CA ASP A 60 10.80 -11.23 10.54
C ASP A 60 9.55 -11.73 11.29
N GLU A 61 8.36 -11.59 10.69
CA GLU A 61 7.11 -12.04 11.28
C GLU A 61 6.91 -13.55 11.13
N LYS A 62 6.28 -14.17 12.13
CA LYS A 62 5.97 -15.61 12.06
C LYS A 62 4.96 -15.85 10.94
N ALA A 63 5.18 -16.89 10.13
CA ALA A 63 4.23 -17.29 9.07
C ALA A 63 2.77 -17.41 9.58
N ARG A 64 2.57 -17.92 10.80
CA ARG A 64 1.25 -17.99 11.45
C ARG A 64 0.62 -16.60 11.73
N ALA A 65 1.43 -15.59 12.01
CA ALA A 65 0.96 -14.22 12.19
C ALA A 65 0.48 -13.63 10.86
N ILE A 66 1.24 -13.84 9.77
CA ILE A 66 0.85 -13.46 8.40
C ILE A 66 -0.45 -14.17 7.99
N GLU A 67 -0.56 -15.48 8.24
CA GLU A 67 -1.80 -16.22 7.99
C GLU A 67 -2.98 -15.68 8.82
N GLY A 68 -2.74 -15.34 10.08
CA GLY A 68 -3.73 -14.77 11.00
C GLY A 68 -4.32 -13.44 10.54
N LEU A 69 -3.60 -12.67 9.70
CA LEU A 69 -4.12 -11.42 9.11
C LEU A 69 -5.41 -11.65 8.29
N ARG A 70 -5.56 -12.82 7.67
CA ARG A 70 -6.74 -13.17 6.86
C ARG A 70 -8.05 -13.18 7.67
N HIS A 71 -7.93 -13.33 8.99
CA HIS A 71 -9.07 -13.41 9.92
C HIS A 71 -9.06 -12.31 10.98
N THR A 72 -8.18 -11.31 10.84
CA THR A 72 -8.03 -10.23 11.82
C THR A 72 -8.57 -8.92 11.22
N PRO A 73 -9.57 -8.27 11.84
CA PRO A 73 -10.12 -7.02 11.34
C PRO A 73 -9.16 -5.84 11.56
N ALA A 74 -9.59 -4.65 11.15
CA ALA A 74 -8.82 -3.41 11.22
C ALA A 74 -7.58 -3.42 10.31
N ALA A 75 -6.65 -2.50 10.54
CA ALA A 75 -5.43 -2.34 9.75
C ALA A 75 -4.22 -2.74 10.61
N ALA A 76 -3.62 -3.90 10.34
CA ALA A 76 -2.51 -4.46 11.12
C ALA A 76 -1.24 -3.59 11.06
N LEU A 77 -1.00 -2.93 9.92
CA LEU A 77 0.13 -2.00 9.75
C LEU A 77 -0.19 -0.60 10.30
N GLY A 78 -1.37 -0.39 10.89
CA GLY A 78 -1.91 0.93 11.13
C GLY A 78 -2.29 1.63 9.83
N THR A 79 -2.91 2.80 9.95
CA THR A 79 -3.34 3.57 8.77
C THR A 79 -3.39 5.06 9.07
N CYS A 80 -3.47 5.88 8.02
CA CYS A 80 -3.63 7.32 8.15
C CYS A 80 -4.60 7.86 7.08
N ARG A 81 -4.95 9.14 7.23
CA ARG A 81 -5.66 9.93 6.21
C ARG A 81 -4.78 11.04 5.64
N TYR A 82 -3.46 10.88 5.74
CA TYR A 82 -2.52 11.86 5.21
C TYR A 82 -2.64 11.87 3.69
N LYS A 83 -3.02 13.03 3.14
CA LYS A 83 -3.18 13.25 1.71
C LYS A 83 -2.04 14.10 1.20
N ILE A 84 -1.33 13.60 0.19
CA ILE A 84 -0.38 14.41 -0.58
C ILE A 84 -1.21 15.30 -1.51
N ASP A 85 -1.39 16.56 -1.12
CA ASP A 85 -2.30 17.48 -1.81
C ASP A 85 -1.59 18.27 -2.92
N PHE A 86 -1.54 17.65 -4.10
CA PHE A 86 -0.94 18.24 -5.30
C PHE A 86 -1.65 19.49 -5.81
N LYS A 87 -2.91 19.75 -5.40
CA LYS A 87 -3.69 20.89 -5.88
C LYS A 87 -3.54 22.11 -4.98
N LYS A 88 -3.72 21.93 -3.67
CA LYS A 88 -3.71 23.04 -2.70
C LYS A 88 -2.33 23.30 -2.11
N LYS A 89 -1.44 22.31 -2.10
CA LYS A 89 -0.11 22.41 -1.48
C LYS A 89 0.98 21.81 -2.38
N PRO A 90 1.16 22.32 -3.62
CA PRO A 90 2.07 21.71 -4.60
C PRO A 90 3.53 21.64 -4.14
N GLU A 91 4.04 22.66 -3.45
CA GLU A 91 5.41 22.66 -2.92
C GLU A 91 5.62 21.56 -1.87
N LYS A 92 4.65 21.42 -0.95
CA LYS A 92 4.69 20.35 0.05
C LYS A 92 4.53 18.98 -0.60
N ALA A 93 3.66 18.85 -1.60
CA ALA A 93 3.49 17.61 -2.33
C ALA A 93 4.78 17.18 -3.06
N ALA A 94 5.50 18.14 -3.65
CA ALA A 94 6.80 17.89 -4.25
C ALA A 94 7.84 17.46 -3.20
N ALA A 95 7.86 18.08 -2.02
CA ALA A 95 8.73 17.68 -0.92
C ALA A 95 8.39 16.25 -0.40
N ASP A 96 7.10 15.94 -0.24
CA ASP A 96 6.64 14.60 0.15
C ASP A 96 7.03 13.56 -0.91
N MET A 97 6.90 13.86 -2.21
CA MET A 97 7.35 12.98 -3.29
C MET A 97 8.87 12.79 -3.26
N ASN A 98 9.66 13.86 -3.09
CA ASN A 98 11.11 13.74 -2.94
C ASN A 98 11.48 12.79 -1.80
N ARG A 99 10.90 13.02 -0.61
CA ARG A 99 11.15 12.19 0.56
C ARG A 99 10.72 10.73 0.34
N LEU A 100 9.58 10.51 -0.30
CA LEU A 100 9.09 9.17 -0.60
C LEU A 100 10.07 8.40 -1.49
N PHE A 101 10.59 9.04 -2.53
CA PHE A 101 11.57 8.41 -3.43
C PHE A 101 12.94 8.23 -2.80
N GLU A 102 13.36 9.11 -1.88
CA GLU A 102 14.56 8.86 -1.05
C GLU A 102 14.42 7.56 -0.26
N VAL A 103 13.26 7.35 0.38
CA VAL A 103 12.97 6.10 1.12
C VAL A 103 12.93 4.90 0.18
N PHE A 104 12.26 5.01 -0.98
CA PHE A 104 12.23 3.92 -1.94
C PHE A 104 13.63 3.54 -2.43
N GLN A 105 14.49 4.51 -2.72
CA GLN A 105 15.86 4.26 -3.14
C GLN A 105 16.70 3.66 -2.03
N ALA A 106 16.60 4.20 -0.80
CA ALA A 106 17.36 3.72 0.35
C ALA A 106 17.06 2.25 0.68
N HIS A 107 15.82 1.81 0.47
CA HIS A 107 15.36 0.45 0.76
C HIS A 107 15.23 -0.43 -0.48
N ASN A 108 15.79 -0.02 -1.63
CA ASN A 108 15.69 -0.74 -2.91
C ASN A 108 14.24 -1.13 -3.30
N ILE A 109 13.24 -0.31 -2.97
CA ILE A 109 11.83 -0.61 -3.26
C ILE A 109 11.58 -0.55 -4.76
N ARG A 110 11.20 -1.68 -5.36
CA ARG A 110 10.85 -1.83 -6.79
C ARG A 110 9.37 -2.17 -6.99
N TYR A 111 8.71 -2.58 -5.93
CA TYR A 111 7.28 -2.90 -5.93
C TYR A 111 6.59 -2.16 -4.79
N PHE A 112 5.58 -1.34 -5.09
CA PHE A 112 4.79 -0.63 -4.09
C PHE A 112 3.32 -0.97 -4.20
N PHE A 113 2.75 -1.53 -3.13
CA PHE A 113 1.37 -1.93 -3.03
C PHE A 113 0.64 -1.04 -2.01
N TYR A 114 -0.41 -0.34 -2.44
CA TYR A 114 -1.11 0.60 -1.56
C TYR A 114 -2.60 0.29 -1.46
N ALA A 115 -3.02 -0.21 -0.30
CA ALA A 115 -4.40 -0.61 -0.02
C ALA A 115 -5.24 0.56 0.47
N GLY A 116 -6.23 0.98 -0.32
CA GLY A 116 -7.06 2.12 0.02
C GLY A 116 -8.18 2.44 -0.97
N GLY A 117 -8.91 3.51 -0.66
CA GLY A 117 -10.02 4.02 -1.49
C GLY A 117 -9.55 5.02 -2.55
N ASN A 118 -10.48 5.82 -3.07
CA ASN A 118 -10.26 6.77 -4.18
C ASN A 118 -8.98 7.62 -4.06
N ASP A 119 -8.77 8.29 -2.92
CA ASP A 119 -7.58 9.13 -2.68
C ASP A 119 -6.26 8.33 -2.70
N SER A 120 -6.31 7.06 -2.32
CA SER A 120 -5.13 6.18 -2.33
C SER A 120 -4.81 5.73 -3.75
N GLN A 121 -5.83 5.50 -4.59
CA GLN A 121 -5.64 5.18 -6.01
C GLN A 121 -5.04 6.36 -6.78
N ASP A 122 -5.51 7.60 -6.51
CA ASP A 122 -4.92 8.82 -7.05
C ASP A 122 -3.46 9.01 -6.60
N THR A 123 -3.16 8.72 -5.32
CA THR A 123 -1.79 8.77 -4.81
C THR A 123 -0.89 7.74 -5.51
N SER A 124 -1.34 6.48 -5.63
CA SER A 124 -0.61 5.42 -6.35
C SER A 124 -0.33 5.80 -7.80
N HIS A 125 -1.29 6.38 -8.50
CA HIS A 125 -1.10 6.84 -9.87
C HIS A 125 -0.02 7.93 -9.96
N LYS A 126 -0.05 8.92 -9.07
CA LYS A 126 0.96 10.00 -9.08
C LYS A 126 2.35 9.52 -8.71
N ILE A 127 2.47 8.56 -7.80
CA ILE A 127 3.76 7.91 -7.50
C ILE A 127 4.30 7.21 -8.75
N HIS A 128 3.45 6.51 -9.51
CA HIS A 128 3.84 5.89 -10.76
C HIS A 128 4.31 6.92 -11.81
N GLU A 129 3.56 8.01 -12.02
CA GLU A 129 3.97 9.08 -12.92
C GLU A 129 5.30 9.72 -12.51
N GLU A 130 5.50 9.90 -11.20
CA GLU A 130 6.73 10.45 -10.66
C GLU A 130 7.92 9.50 -10.84
N ALA A 131 7.71 8.19 -10.72
CA ALA A 131 8.73 7.18 -10.99
C ALA A 131 9.19 7.24 -12.45
N ILE A 132 8.25 7.36 -13.39
CA ILE A 132 8.55 7.53 -14.83
C ILE A 132 9.39 8.81 -15.04
N LYS A 133 8.98 9.94 -14.47
CA LYS A 133 9.71 11.22 -14.60
C LYS A 133 11.14 11.12 -14.08
N ARG A 134 11.36 10.36 -13.00
CA ARG A 134 12.67 10.16 -12.38
C ARG A 134 13.51 9.09 -13.06
N GLY A 135 12.95 8.33 -14.01
CA GLY A 135 13.61 7.15 -14.56
C GLY A 135 13.87 6.07 -13.49
N TYR A 136 13.07 6.06 -12.43
CA TYR A 136 13.19 5.08 -11.35
C TYR A 136 12.27 3.89 -11.65
N GLU A 137 12.85 2.70 -11.78
CA GLU A 137 12.08 1.50 -12.08
C GLU A 137 11.24 1.07 -10.87
N LEU A 138 9.95 1.38 -10.91
CA LEU A 138 9.01 1.09 -9.82
C LEU A 138 7.68 0.64 -10.40
N ARG A 139 7.17 -0.48 -9.90
CA ARG A 139 5.80 -0.94 -10.16
C ARG A 139 4.93 -0.52 -8.99
N VAL A 140 3.91 0.29 -9.27
CA VAL A 140 2.94 0.74 -8.27
C VAL A 140 1.59 0.07 -8.54
N ILE A 141 1.07 -0.62 -7.52
CA ILE A 141 -0.20 -1.34 -7.59
C ILE A 141 -1.12 -0.78 -6.50
N GLY A 142 -2.24 -0.22 -6.92
CA GLY A 142 -3.32 0.13 -6.02
C GLY A 142 -4.16 -1.09 -5.68
N ILE A 143 -4.38 -1.34 -4.39
CA ILE A 143 -5.24 -2.42 -3.92
C ILE A 143 -6.60 -1.81 -3.53
N PRO A 144 -7.71 -2.19 -4.18
CA PRO A 144 -9.00 -1.58 -3.94
C PRO A 144 -9.50 -1.88 -2.52
N LYS A 145 -9.93 -0.85 -1.81
CA LYS A 145 -10.53 -0.98 -0.47
C LYS A 145 -11.50 0.16 -0.22
N THR A 146 -12.76 -0.13 0.11
CA THR A 146 -13.74 0.85 0.60
C THR A 146 -14.96 0.12 1.14
N ILE A 147 -15.51 0.60 2.25
CA ILE A 147 -16.78 0.08 2.76
C ILE A 147 -17.97 0.72 2.04
N ASP A 148 -17.75 1.81 1.31
CA ASP A 148 -18.78 2.61 0.66
C ASP A 148 -19.11 2.09 -0.75
N ASN A 149 -18.33 1.11 -1.25
CA ASN A 149 -18.43 0.55 -2.60
C ASN A 149 -18.36 1.60 -3.72
N ASP A 150 -17.52 2.62 -3.54
CA ASP A 150 -17.46 3.83 -4.36
C ASP A 150 -16.23 3.89 -5.29
N LEU A 151 -15.46 2.80 -5.43
CA LEU A 151 -14.42 2.72 -6.46
C LEU A 151 -15.05 2.35 -7.81
N PRO A 152 -14.71 3.04 -8.91
CA PRO A 152 -15.24 2.72 -10.22
C PRO A 152 -14.65 1.40 -10.77
N HIS A 153 -15.29 0.88 -11.81
CA HIS A 153 -14.88 -0.29 -12.62
C HIS A 153 -14.94 -1.66 -11.93
N THR A 154 -14.50 -1.77 -10.67
CA THR A 154 -14.70 -3.00 -9.91
C THR A 154 -16.19 -3.20 -9.60
N ASP A 155 -16.67 -4.44 -9.66
CA ASP A 155 -18.07 -4.74 -9.34
C ASP A 155 -18.36 -4.48 -7.86
N GLN A 156 -17.44 -4.88 -6.97
CA GLN A 156 -17.55 -4.71 -5.53
C GLN A 156 -16.19 -4.43 -4.89
N CYS A 157 -16.20 -3.62 -3.84
CA CYS A 157 -15.00 -3.23 -3.12
C CYS A 157 -14.77 -4.10 -1.88
N PRO A 158 -13.53 -4.57 -1.63
CA PRO A 158 -13.18 -5.26 -0.40
C PRO A 158 -13.53 -4.45 0.85
N GLY A 159 -14.35 -5.04 1.72
CA GLY A 159 -14.90 -4.43 2.94
C GLY A 159 -16.41 -4.18 2.88
N TYR A 160 -16.96 -3.80 1.72
CA TYR A 160 -18.38 -3.52 1.57
C TYR A 160 -19.27 -4.71 1.93
N GLY A 161 -18.98 -5.90 1.37
CA GLY A 161 -19.76 -7.12 1.60
C GLY A 161 -19.88 -7.50 3.09
N SER A 162 -18.84 -7.25 3.88
CA SER A 162 -18.88 -7.49 5.33
C SER A 162 -19.76 -6.48 6.06
N VAL A 163 -19.73 -5.20 5.67
CA VAL A 163 -20.54 -4.15 6.30
C VAL A 163 -22.02 -4.34 6.03
N ILE A 164 -22.41 -4.67 4.79
CA ILE A 164 -23.82 -4.95 4.49
C ILE A 164 -24.32 -6.19 5.23
N LYS A 165 -23.49 -7.23 5.37
CA LYS A 165 -23.85 -8.43 6.12
C LYS A 165 -24.03 -8.16 7.61
N TYR A 166 -23.24 -7.24 8.18
CA TYR A 166 -23.34 -6.86 9.59
C TYR A 166 -24.57 -5.99 9.87
N ASN A 167 -24.94 -5.11 8.94
CA ASN A 167 -26.07 -4.18 9.08
C ASN A 167 -27.42 -4.74 8.60
N ALA A 168 -27.45 -5.95 8.04
CA ALA A 168 -28.65 -6.65 7.57
C ALA A 168 -29.36 -7.38 8.72
#